data_AF-A0A8T0K579-F1
#
_entry.id   AF-A0A8T0K579-F1
#
_cell.length_a   1.000
_cell.length_b   1.000
_cell.length_c   1.000
_cell.angle_alpha   90.00
_cell.angle_beta   90.00
_cell.angle_gamma   90.00
#
_symmetry.space_group_name_H-M   'P 1'
#
loop_
_entity.id
_entity.type
_entity.pdbx_description
1 polymer ?
#
loop_
_entity_poly.entity_id
_entity_poly.type
_entity_poly.pdbx_seq_one_letter_code
_entity_poly.pdbx_strand_id
1 'polypeptide(L)'
;MNTQKSGSSSNVLQGKTLLQNPFEFSDEQILDNVYRTHFHCVEKCDVKSLHTVASTVINHSIQITDTVIQQASQLSERFREETITSRQLTAKLKRIACQMVCTSRGEHYANHTTMLILEQLKAYSWDAKALIVQAAFALEYGKFLYHPLTRQHEESEKSLADLNGLLVIQQNIQHLRRIEDYSRRKNIIIITGKDIVKVLRALIISTENRDSRHNVINGLTLEQVKIEEFKKKHVLLFISELEHIDEEIQLLKSVYEKLKEKPREVEGYRKEDFKILWIPIVDEWNEDRRKTLETKLQRTKFGWYVVKHFNFAIGIKLIKEVFNYSGKPVIPLISPEGKVENIDTKQIISMWGIDGFPFRTSDHTRLTQQWNWFWSEMTKLNPRIGDLIEEDRYLFIYGGSDTVWIQEFTTAIEKLKRDVETLSLQIDITVDSYQLGREDPKIVPRFWIAIDSLLASRKQQIMKGGNQGVQDFATTEIKRLLFLKQDPKGWVILSKGYNVKLLGHGQAMSRTVKDLSFWHVKLHEEVSFDVAFKEYYESIKDKTSAKKCEHSEISNYPSDILAHIPCPNIECGRSMEVTSVNYRCCHGLDP
;
A
#
# COMPACT_ATOMS: atom_id res chain seq x y z
N MET A 1 -2.91 -67.00 28.67
CA MET A 1 -4.04 -66.20 28.18
C MET A 1 -3.78 -65.89 26.73
N ASN A 2 -4.69 -66.35 25.87
CA ASN A 2 -4.47 -66.66 24.46
C ASN A 2 -4.35 -65.43 23.55
N THR A 3 -3.46 -65.58 22.57
CA THR A 3 -3.39 -64.88 21.29
C THR A 3 -4.61 -65.21 20.41
N GLN A 4 -5.14 -64.21 19.68
CA GLN A 4 -5.82 -64.47 18.40
C GLN A 4 -5.88 -63.23 17.49
N LYS A 5 -5.41 -63.43 16.26
CA LYS A 5 -5.59 -62.58 15.07
C LYS A 5 -6.94 -62.90 14.39
N SER A 6 -7.37 -61.94 13.57
CA SER A 6 -8.18 -62.07 12.34
C SER A 6 -9.71 -62.17 12.45
N GLY A 7 -10.41 -61.46 11.55
CA GLY A 7 -11.76 -61.85 11.14
C GLY A 7 -12.73 -60.71 10.76
N SER A 8 -12.63 -60.24 9.52
CA SER A 8 -13.72 -59.76 8.64
C SER A 8 -14.78 -58.77 9.15
N SER A 9 -14.63 -57.52 8.72
CA SER A 9 -15.72 -56.59 8.48
C SER A 9 -16.46 -56.96 7.19
N SER A 10 -17.77 -57.13 7.25
CA SER A 10 -18.64 -57.18 6.09
C SER A 10 -19.99 -56.50 6.37
N ASN A 11 -20.20 -55.39 5.66
CA ASN A 11 -21.47 -54.80 5.19
C ASN A 11 -22.40 -54.22 6.28
N VAL A 12 -22.87 -52.99 6.20
CA VAL A 12 -23.65 -52.42 5.09
C VAL A 12 -23.38 -50.92 4.92
N LEU A 13 -22.86 -50.54 3.74
CA LEU A 13 -22.83 -49.17 3.23
C LEU A 13 -24.20 -48.82 2.62
N GLN A 14 -24.99 -47.99 3.30
CA GLN A 14 -26.00 -47.16 2.63
C GLN A 14 -25.34 -45.83 2.24
N GLY A 15 -24.94 -45.72 0.97
CA GLY A 15 -24.31 -44.52 0.43
C GLY A 15 -25.28 -43.34 0.34
N LYS A 16 -25.10 -42.36 1.24
CA LYS A 16 -25.52 -40.97 0.99
C LYS A 16 -24.43 -40.30 0.15
N THR A 17 -24.73 -39.91 -1.08
CA THR A 17 -23.83 -39.10 -1.91
C THR A 17 -23.64 -37.75 -1.22
N LEU A 18 -22.45 -37.50 -0.66
CA LEU A 18 -22.09 -36.21 -0.07
C LEU A 18 -22.10 -35.14 -1.18
N LEU A 19 -23.01 -34.17 -1.06
CA LEU A 19 -23.11 -32.99 -1.94
C LEU A 19 -21.96 -32.02 -1.59
N GLN A 20 -21.00 -31.81 -2.49
CA GLN A 20 -19.76 -31.04 -2.25
C GLN A 20 -19.85 -29.57 -2.72
N ASN A 21 -19.15 -28.65 -2.02
CA ASN A 21 -19.17 -27.22 -2.33
C ASN A 21 -18.23 -26.92 -3.51
N PRO A 22 -18.72 -26.36 -4.63
CA PRO A 22 -17.85 -26.01 -5.76
C PRO A 22 -16.77 -24.97 -5.45
N PHE A 23 -16.96 -24.10 -4.46
CA PHE A 23 -16.01 -23.02 -4.11
C PHE A 23 -14.84 -23.48 -3.23
N GLU A 24 -14.86 -24.73 -2.78
CA GLU A 24 -13.75 -25.35 -2.05
C GLU A 24 -12.80 -26.11 -2.98
N PHE A 25 -13.13 -26.21 -4.27
CA PHE A 25 -12.29 -26.89 -5.26
C PHE A 25 -11.26 -25.94 -5.88
N SER A 26 -10.08 -26.49 -6.21
CA SER A 26 -9.16 -25.82 -7.13
C SER A 26 -9.68 -25.88 -8.56
N ASP A 27 -9.21 -24.96 -9.42
CA ASP A 27 -9.55 -24.95 -10.85
C ASP A 27 -9.25 -26.30 -11.53
N GLU A 28 -8.16 -26.98 -11.14
CA GLU A 28 -7.79 -28.31 -11.64
C GLU A 28 -8.82 -29.39 -11.25
N GLN A 29 -9.33 -29.36 -10.02
CA GLN A 29 -10.35 -30.29 -9.54
C GLN A 29 -11.68 -30.08 -10.25
N ILE A 30 -12.06 -28.82 -10.49
CA ILE A 30 -13.26 -28.48 -11.28
C ILE A 30 -13.10 -29.02 -12.69
N LEU A 31 -11.94 -28.82 -13.31
CA LEU A 31 -11.65 -29.27 -14.66
C LEU A 31 -11.74 -30.80 -14.79
N ASP A 32 -11.11 -31.55 -13.88
CA ASP A 32 -11.16 -33.02 -13.86
C ASP A 32 -12.60 -33.54 -13.69
N ASN A 33 -13.36 -32.97 -12.76
CA ASN A 33 -14.76 -33.33 -12.53
C ASN A 33 -15.62 -33.11 -13.77
N VAL A 34 -15.44 -31.98 -14.46
CA VAL A 34 -16.16 -31.67 -15.70
C VAL A 34 -15.75 -32.63 -16.83
N TYR A 35 -14.45 -32.90 -16.99
CA TYR A 35 -13.96 -33.82 -18.04
C TYR A 35 -14.52 -35.23 -17.90
N ARG A 36 -14.69 -35.74 -16.67
CA ARG A 36 -15.26 -37.08 -16.41
C ARG A 36 -16.68 -37.26 -16.94
N THR A 37 -17.44 -36.18 -17.07
CA THR A 37 -18.82 -36.19 -17.63
C THR A 37 -18.86 -36.21 -19.16
N HIS A 38 -17.70 -36.20 -19.82
CA HIS A 38 -17.60 -36.17 -21.28
C HIS A 38 -17.22 -37.55 -21.84
N PHE A 39 -17.94 -37.99 -22.87
CA PHE A 39 -17.65 -39.21 -23.62
C PHE A 39 -17.31 -38.83 -25.07
N HIS A 40 -16.44 -39.59 -25.74
CA HIS A 40 -16.05 -39.31 -27.13
C HIS A 40 -17.27 -39.04 -28.01
N CYS A 41 -17.28 -37.88 -28.70
CA CYS A 41 -18.48 -37.32 -29.34
C CYS A 41 -19.03 -38.24 -30.44
N VAL A 42 -20.09 -39.01 -30.14
CA VAL A 42 -20.76 -39.90 -31.11
C VAL A 42 -21.90 -39.17 -31.84
N GLU A 43 -22.58 -38.22 -31.18
CA GLU A 43 -23.66 -37.46 -31.81
C GLU A 43 -23.13 -36.20 -32.52
N LYS A 44 -23.12 -36.22 -33.86
CA LYS A 44 -22.93 -35.02 -34.68
C LYS A 44 -24.22 -34.18 -34.63
N CYS A 45 -24.30 -33.26 -33.68
CA CYS A 45 -25.34 -32.24 -33.68
C CYS A 45 -24.92 -31.12 -34.65
N ASP A 46 -25.83 -30.68 -35.53
CA ASP A 46 -25.57 -29.52 -36.38
C ASP A 46 -25.49 -28.26 -35.52
N VAL A 47 -24.27 -27.78 -35.29
CA VAL A 47 -23.98 -26.59 -34.49
C VAL A 47 -24.70 -25.37 -35.06
N LYS A 48 -24.92 -25.28 -36.39
CA LYS A 48 -25.66 -24.17 -37.00
C LYS A 48 -27.14 -24.22 -36.64
N SER A 49 -27.75 -25.39 -36.65
CA SER A 49 -29.14 -25.59 -36.20
C SER A 49 -29.30 -25.27 -34.71
N LEU A 50 -28.38 -25.73 -33.85
CA LEU A 50 -28.40 -25.42 -32.41
C LEU A 50 -28.22 -23.93 -32.13
N HIS A 51 -27.26 -23.29 -32.81
CA HIS A 51 -27.06 -21.85 -32.73
C HIS A 51 -28.29 -21.09 -33.20
N THR A 52 -28.91 -21.49 -34.31
CA THR A 52 -30.15 -20.86 -34.82
C THR A 52 -31.28 -20.98 -33.81
N VAL A 53 -31.47 -22.16 -33.19
CA VAL A 53 -32.47 -22.36 -32.15
C VAL A 53 -32.16 -21.49 -30.92
N ALA A 54 -30.92 -21.50 -30.42
CA ALA A 54 -30.52 -20.69 -29.27
C ALA A 54 -30.69 -19.20 -29.53
N SER A 55 -30.22 -18.69 -30.68
CA SER A 55 -30.39 -17.29 -31.09
C SER A 55 -31.86 -16.91 -31.27
N THR A 56 -32.69 -17.79 -31.85
CA THR A 56 -34.13 -17.52 -32.02
C THR A 56 -34.81 -17.42 -30.66
N VAL A 57 -34.52 -18.35 -29.74
CA VAL A 57 -35.08 -18.33 -28.38
C VAL A 57 -34.63 -17.07 -27.63
N ILE A 58 -33.35 -16.70 -27.68
CA ILE A 58 -32.82 -15.52 -26.99
C ILE A 58 -33.39 -14.21 -27.58
N ASN A 59 -33.35 -14.05 -28.90
CA ASN A 59 -33.85 -12.85 -29.57
C ASN A 59 -35.35 -12.68 -29.35
N HIS A 60 -36.11 -13.77 -29.32
CA HIS A 60 -37.55 -13.73 -29.03
C HIS A 60 -37.81 -13.33 -27.56
N SER A 61 -37.04 -13.85 -26.60
CA SER A 61 -37.12 -13.43 -25.20
C SER A 61 -36.78 -11.94 -25.00
N ILE A 62 -35.81 -11.43 -25.75
CA ILE A 62 -35.47 -9.98 -25.76
C ILE A 62 -36.61 -9.16 -26.37
N GLN A 63 -37.17 -9.58 -27.51
CA GLN A 63 -38.31 -8.90 -28.14
C GLN A 63 -39.56 -8.88 -27.25
N ILE A 64 -39.84 -9.97 -26.52
CA ILE A 64 -40.92 -10.03 -25.53
C ILE A 64 -40.65 -9.01 -24.42
N THR A 65 -39.41 -8.92 -23.95
CA THR A 65 -39.02 -7.94 -22.92
C THR A 65 -39.25 -6.50 -23.41
N ASP A 66 -38.82 -6.19 -24.64
CA ASP A 66 -38.97 -4.85 -25.24
C ASP A 66 -40.43 -4.48 -25.54
N THR A 67 -41.25 -5.43 -25.99
CA THR A 67 -42.68 -5.18 -26.29
C THR A 67 -43.51 -5.01 -25.02
N VAL A 68 -43.23 -5.79 -23.97
CA VAL A 68 -43.89 -5.65 -22.66
C VAL A 68 -43.46 -4.34 -21.96
N ILE A 69 -42.26 -3.82 -22.21
CA ILE A 69 -41.81 -2.50 -21.74
C ILE A 69 -42.54 -1.35 -22.49
N GLN A 70 -42.97 -1.56 -23.74
CA GLN A 70 -43.49 -0.50 -24.61
C GLN A 70 -45.02 -0.38 -24.69
N GLN A 71 -45.83 -1.44 -24.51
CA GLN A 71 -47.30 -1.34 -24.55
C GLN A 71 -48.01 -2.55 -23.88
N ALA A 72 -48.82 -2.28 -22.84
CA ALA A 72 -49.58 -3.28 -22.09
C ALA A 72 -50.94 -3.68 -22.70
N SER A 73 -51.20 -3.47 -24.00
CA SER A 73 -52.59 -3.50 -24.51
C SER A 73 -52.98 -4.57 -25.52
N GLN A 74 -52.10 -5.30 -26.22
CA GLN A 74 -52.55 -6.41 -27.08
C GLN A 74 -51.48 -7.48 -27.26
N LEU A 75 -51.66 -8.63 -26.62
CA LEU A 75 -50.88 -9.83 -26.95
C LEU A 75 -51.82 -10.93 -27.45
N SER A 76 -51.82 -11.08 -28.77
CA SER A 76 -52.41 -12.20 -29.50
C SER A 76 -51.63 -13.47 -29.19
N GLU A 77 -52.37 -14.53 -28.89
CA GLU A 77 -51.93 -15.92 -28.91
C GLU A 77 -51.14 -16.23 -30.19
N ARG A 78 -49.81 -16.27 -30.14
CA ARG A 78 -49.00 -16.82 -31.24
C ARG A 78 -47.68 -17.41 -30.74
N PHE A 79 -47.78 -18.37 -29.83
CA PHE A 79 -46.73 -19.37 -29.69
C PHE A 79 -47.13 -20.57 -30.56
N ARG A 80 -46.65 -20.62 -31.82
CA ARG A 80 -46.68 -21.87 -32.60
C ARG A 80 -45.37 -22.60 -32.33
N GLU A 81 -45.46 -23.78 -31.72
CA GLU A 81 -44.35 -24.71 -31.42
C GLU A 81 -43.62 -25.24 -32.68
N GLU A 82 -43.85 -24.65 -33.86
CA GLU A 82 -43.49 -25.21 -35.17
C GLU A 82 -42.04 -24.94 -35.61
N THR A 83 -41.26 -24.10 -34.91
CA THR A 83 -39.92 -23.67 -35.37
C THR A 83 -38.73 -24.45 -34.81
N ILE A 84 -38.92 -25.48 -33.99
CA ILE A 84 -37.82 -26.32 -33.48
C ILE A 84 -37.79 -27.63 -34.28
N THR A 85 -36.80 -27.76 -35.16
CA THR A 85 -36.64 -28.82 -36.18
C THR A 85 -36.45 -30.25 -35.63
N SER A 86 -36.69 -30.52 -34.34
CA SER A 86 -36.78 -31.87 -33.79
C SER A 86 -37.58 -31.89 -32.48
N ARG A 87 -38.68 -32.64 -32.44
CA ARG A 87 -39.50 -32.90 -31.25
C ARG A 87 -38.68 -33.45 -30.06
N GLN A 88 -37.59 -34.15 -30.36
CA GLN A 88 -36.66 -34.70 -29.36
C GLN A 88 -35.81 -33.61 -28.71
N LEU A 89 -35.34 -32.62 -29.48
CA LEU A 89 -34.54 -31.50 -28.95
C LEU A 89 -35.39 -30.59 -28.06
N THR A 90 -36.62 -30.27 -28.47
CA THR A 90 -37.56 -29.47 -27.66
C THR A 90 -37.85 -30.11 -26.31
N ALA A 91 -38.08 -31.43 -26.29
CA ALA A 91 -38.31 -32.17 -25.06
C ALA A 91 -37.07 -32.15 -24.14
N LYS A 92 -35.88 -32.27 -24.71
CA LYS A 92 -34.59 -32.22 -23.98
C LYS A 92 -34.35 -30.84 -23.38
N LEU A 93 -34.61 -29.77 -24.13
CA LEU A 93 -34.53 -28.38 -23.64
C LEU A 93 -35.51 -28.13 -22.49
N LYS A 94 -36.80 -28.49 -22.65
CA LYS A 94 -37.81 -28.35 -21.59
C LYS A 94 -37.41 -29.13 -20.32
N ARG A 95 -36.81 -30.32 -20.47
CA ARG A 95 -36.34 -31.13 -19.34
C ARG A 95 -35.16 -30.49 -18.60
N ILE A 96 -34.14 -30.02 -19.32
CA ILE A 96 -32.99 -29.35 -18.73
C ILE A 96 -33.43 -28.06 -18.04
N ALA A 97 -34.30 -27.28 -18.67
CA ALA A 97 -34.82 -26.05 -18.09
C ALA A 97 -35.61 -26.30 -16.79
N CYS A 98 -36.46 -27.33 -16.78
CA CYS A 98 -37.16 -27.77 -15.57
C CYS A 98 -36.20 -28.20 -14.46
N GLN A 99 -35.12 -28.93 -14.78
CA GLN A 99 -34.10 -29.29 -13.79
C GLN A 99 -33.42 -28.05 -13.18
N MET A 100 -33.08 -27.05 -14.01
CA MET A 100 -32.47 -25.80 -13.53
C MET A 100 -33.42 -25.03 -12.60
N VAL A 101 -34.71 -24.94 -12.95
CA VAL A 101 -35.73 -24.24 -12.14
C VAL A 101 -36.04 -24.97 -10.83
N CYS A 102 -36.11 -26.31 -10.86
CA CYS A 102 -36.43 -27.13 -9.69
C CYS A 102 -35.24 -27.38 -8.75
N THR A 103 -34.07 -26.81 -9.03
CA THR A 103 -32.88 -26.99 -8.18
C THR A 103 -33.03 -26.26 -6.85
N SER A 104 -32.86 -26.99 -5.74
CA SER A 104 -32.86 -26.42 -4.39
C SER A 104 -31.75 -25.37 -4.20
N ARG A 105 -31.97 -24.41 -3.29
CA ARG A 105 -31.01 -23.35 -3.00
C ARG A 105 -29.75 -23.90 -2.33
N GLY A 106 -28.58 -23.51 -2.83
CA GLY A 106 -27.27 -23.81 -2.24
C GLY A 106 -26.24 -24.19 -3.30
N GLU A 107 -24.99 -23.79 -3.06
CA GLU A 107 -23.85 -23.97 -3.98
C GLU A 107 -23.66 -25.45 -4.36
N HIS A 108 -23.85 -26.34 -3.39
CA HIS A 108 -23.77 -27.79 -3.55
C HIS A 108 -24.87 -28.35 -4.48
N TYR A 109 -26.09 -27.84 -4.40
CA TYR A 109 -27.22 -28.27 -5.23
C TYR A 109 -27.09 -27.76 -6.66
N ALA A 110 -26.61 -26.52 -6.82
CA ALA A 110 -26.31 -25.94 -8.12
C ALA A 110 -25.19 -26.73 -8.83
N ASN A 111 -24.11 -27.06 -8.11
CA ASN A 111 -23.03 -27.88 -8.64
C ASN A 111 -23.52 -29.29 -9.02
N HIS A 112 -24.27 -29.95 -8.14
CA HIS A 112 -24.82 -31.27 -8.42
C HIS A 112 -25.71 -31.29 -9.67
N THR A 113 -26.62 -30.32 -9.79
CA THR A 113 -27.49 -30.19 -10.98
C THR A 113 -26.68 -29.93 -12.23
N THR A 114 -25.64 -29.08 -12.14
CA THR A 114 -24.72 -28.82 -13.26
C THR A 114 -24.06 -30.12 -13.74
N MET A 115 -23.55 -30.94 -12.82
CA MET A 115 -22.94 -32.24 -13.16
C MET A 115 -23.96 -33.22 -13.77
N LEU A 116 -25.20 -33.26 -13.27
CA LEU A 116 -26.28 -34.07 -13.86
C LEU A 116 -26.65 -33.62 -15.27
N ILE A 117 -26.65 -32.33 -15.55
CA ILE A 117 -26.92 -31.78 -16.89
C ILE A 117 -25.75 -32.15 -17.84
N LEU A 118 -24.51 -32.00 -17.39
CA LEU A 118 -23.33 -32.36 -18.18
C LEU A 118 -23.28 -33.85 -18.52
N GLU A 119 -23.64 -34.72 -17.57
CA GLU A 119 -23.75 -36.18 -17.78
C GLU A 119 -24.87 -36.54 -18.77
N GLN A 120 -26.03 -35.86 -18.70
CA GLN A 120 -27.11 -36.04 -19.68
C GLN A 120 -26.71 -35.64 -21.10
N LEU A 121 -25.74 -34.72 -21.21
CA LEU A 121 -25.24 -34.23 -22.47
C LEU A 121 -23.91 -34.88 -22.88
N LYS A 122 -23.47 -35.96 -22.22
CA LYS A 122 -22.14 -36.57 -22.42
C LYS A 122 -21.76 -36.92 -23.86
N ALA A 123 -22.75 -37.21 -24.71
CA ALA A 123 -22.56 -37.57 -26.12
C ALA A 123 -22.36 -36.38 -27.07
N TYR A 124 -22.61 -35.16 -26.61
CA TYR A 124 -22.46 -33.92 -27.37
C TYR A 124 -21.06 -33.32 -27.24
N SER A 125 -20.62 -32.60 -28.27
CA SER A 125 -19.45 -31.72 -28.19
C SER A 125 -19.62 -30.63 -27.13
N TRP A 126 -18.52 -30.11 -26.60
CA TRP A 126 -18.54 -29.03 -25.60
C TRP A 126 -19.34 -27.81 -26.06
N ASP A 127 -19.18 -27.40 -27.32
CA ASP A 127 -19.93 -26.28 -27.90
C ASP A 127 -21.45 -26.55 -27.92
N ALA A 128 -21.84 -27.77 -28.28
CA ALA A 128 -23.25 -28.16 -28.29
C ALA A 128 -23.83 -28.25 -26.87
N LYS A 129 -23.05 -28.74 -25.88
CA LYS A 129 -23.46 -28.73 -24.47
C LYS A 129 -23.77 -27.30 -24.01
N ALA A 130 -22.88 -26.35 -24.28
CA ALA A 130 -23.06 -24.95 -23.92
C ALA A 130 -24.31 -24.34 -24.58
N LEU A 131 -24.48 -24.53 -25.90
CA LEU A 131 -25.62 -23.99 -26.64
C LEU A 131 -26.97 -24.59 -26.21
N ILE A 132 -27.03 -25.89 -25.92
CA ILE A 132 -28.24 -26.56 -25.45
C ILE A 132 -28.64 -26.03 -24.06
N VAL A 133 -27.69 -25.91 -23.14
CA VAL A 133 -27.95 -25.38 -21.79
C VAL A 133 -28.37 -23.91 -21.85
N GLN A 134 -27.72 -23.10 -22.70
CA GLN A 134 -28.08 -21.71 -22.92
C GLN A 134 -29.49 -21.55 -23.51
N ALA A 135 -29.85 -22.37 -24.50
CA ALA A 135 -31.19 -22.38 -25.08
C ALA A 135 -32.26 -22.85 -24.07
N ALA A 136 -31.96 -23.86 -23.26
CA ALA A 136 -32.85 -24.36 -22.21
C ALA A 136 -33.09 -23.29 -21.14
N PHE A 137 -32.02 -22.61 -20.71
CA PHE A 137 -32.11 -21.48 -19.79
C PHE A 137 -32.99 -20.35 -20.36
N ALA A 138 -32.74 -19.94 -21.60
CA ALA A 138 -33.49 -18.86 -22.25
C ALA A 138 -34.99 -19.17 -22.44
N LEU A 139 -35.34 -20.45 -22.66
CA LEU A 139 -36.72 -20.92 -22.85
C LEU A 139 -37.62 -20.67 -21.64
N GLU A 140 -37.09 -20.82 -20.42
CA GLU A 140 -37.85 -20.57 -19.20
C GLU A 140 -37.67 -19.14 -18.69
N TYR A 141 -36.47 -18.55 -18.84
CA TYR A 141 -36.24 -17.15 -18.44
C TYR A 141 -37.12 -16.15 -19.20
N GLY A 142 -37.42 -16.41 -20.48
CA GLY A 142 -38.35 -15.60 -21.28
C GLY A 142 -39.79 -15.60 -20.79
N LYS A 143 -40.24 -16.65 -20.08
CA LYS A 143 -41.58 -16.71 -19.46
C LYS A 143 -41.65 -15.92 -18.16
N PHE A 144 -40.56 -15.89 -17.38
CA PHE A 144 -40.51 -15.14 -16.11
C PHE A 144 -40.52 -13.62 -16.30
N LEU A 145 -40.01 -13.11 -17.42
CA LEU A 145 -40.09 -11.69 -17.79
C LEU A 145 -41.51 -11.22 -18.17
N TYR A 146 -42.41 -12.16 -18.46
CA TYR A 146 -43.80 -11.86 -18.84
C TYR A 146 -44.71 -11.52 -17.64
N HIS A 147 -44.32 -11.91 -16.43
CA HIS A 147 -45.22 -11.91 -15.26
C HIS A 147 -45.09 -10.77 -14.21
N PRO A 148 -44.12 -9.83 -14.25
CA PRO A 148 -44.12 -8.73 -13.27
C PRO A 148 -44.78 -7.41 -13.71
N LEU A 149 -45.45 -7.33 -14.87
CA LEU A 149 -45.94 -6.04 -15.39
C LEU A 149 -47.47 -5.84 -15.41
N THR A 150 -48.28 -6.82 -14.97
CA THR A 150 -49.71 -6.60 -14.71
C THR A 150 -49.91 -6.09 -13.27
N ARG A 151 -49.99 -4.76 -13.12
CA ARG A 151 -50.56 -4.14 -11.92
C ARG A 151 -52.06 -4.45 -11.86
N GLN A 152 -52.50 -5.05 -10.73
CA GLN A 152 -53.87 -5.35 -10.26
C GLN A 152 -54.27 -6.83 -10.53
N HIS A 153 -54.23 -7.77 -9.58
CA HIS A 153 -55.15 -7.98 -8.44
C HIS A 153 -54.73 -9.20 -7.55
N GLU A 154 -55.02 -9.13 -6.24
CA GLU A 154 -55.32 -10.24 -5.28
C GLU A 154 -54.30 -11.33 -4.83
N GLU A 155 -54.55 -11.80 -3.60
CA GLU A 155 -53.77 -12.69 -2.72
C GLU A 155 -53.36 -14.04 -3.33
N SER A 156 -54.05 -14.49 -4.39
CA SER A 156 -53.76 -15.70 -5.15
C SER A 156 -52.46 -15.61 -5.98
N GLU A 157 -52.02 -14.40 -6.34
CA GLU A 157 -50.77 -14.18 -7.08
C GLU A 157 -49.52 -14.33 -6.21
N LYS A 158 -49.61 -14.15 -4.88
CA LYS A 158 -48.46 -14.40 -3.98
C LYS A 158 -48.08 -15.88 -3.96
N SER A 159 -49.07 -16.78 -3.88
CA SER A 159 -48.82 -18.22 -3.95
C SER A 159 -48.32 -18.65 -5.34
N LEU A 160 -48.78 -18.01 -6.42
CA LEU A 160 -48.31 -18.30 -7.78
C LEU A 160 -46.89 -17.76 -8.02
N ALA A 161 -46.57 -16.58 -7.49
CA ALA A 161 -45.25 -15.97 -7.51
C ALA A 161 -44.24 -16.74 -6.64
N ASP A 162 -44.68 -17.31 -5.50
CA ASP A 162 -43.87 -18.22 -4.67
C ASP A 162 -43.63 -19.57 -5.38
N LEU A 163 -44.65 -20.17 -6.00
CA LEU A 163 -44.52 -21.40 -6.78
C LEU A 163 -43.59 -21.26 -8.00
N ASN A 164 -43.56 -20.05 -8.59
CA ASN A 164 -42.73 -19.71 -9.75
C ASN A 164 -41.41 -19.02 -9.37
N GLY A 165 -41.06 -18.90 -8.09
CA GLY A 165 -39.77 -18.35 -7.66
C GLY A 165 -39.56 -16.85 -7.92
N LEU A 166 -40.60 -16.05 -8.12
CA LEU A 166 -40.51 -14.59 -8.38
C LEU A 166 -39.94 -13.80 -7.19
N LEU A 167 -40.12 -14.26 -5.95
CA LEU A 167 -39.44 -13.71 -4.77
C LEU A 167 -37.90 -13.87 -4.85
N VAL A 168 -37.42 -14.85 -5.62
CA VAL A 168 -35.99 -15.09 -5.91
C VAL A 168 -35.47 -14.00 -6.88
N ILE A 169 -36.29 -13.49 -7.80
CA ILE A 169 -35.90 -12.42 -8.72
C ILE A 169 -35.60 -11.13 -7.94
N GLN A 170 -36.41 -10.79 -6.94
CA GLN A 170 -36.17 -9.59 -6.13
C GLN A 170 -34.89 -9.70 -5.28
N GLN A 171 -34.59 -10.87 -4.71
CA GLN A 171 -33.33 -11.16 -4.03
C GLN A 171 -32.15 -11.11 -5.01
N ASN A 172 -32.27 -11.74 -6.19
CA ASN A 172 -31.25 -11.72 -7.23
C ASN A 172 -30.98 -10.31 -7.76
N ILE A 173 -31.99 -9.46 -7.91
CA ILE A 173 -31.83 -8.05 -8.28
C ILE A 173 -31.01 -7.31 -7.21
N GLN A 174 -31.25 -7.57 -5.92
CA GLN A 174 -30.44 -6.97 -4.84
C GLN A 174 -28.99 -7.47 -4.89
N HIS A 175 -28.76 -8.76 -5.16
CA HIS A 175 -27.42 -9.33 -5.33
C HIS A 175 -26.70 -8.74 -6.55
N LEU A 176 -27.37 -8.63 -7.70
CA LEU A 176 -26.83 -8.01 -8.92
C LEU A 176 -26.48 -6.54 -8.68
N ARG A 177 -27.37 -5.77 -8.04
CA ARG A 177 -27.07 -4.38 -7.66
C ARG A 177 -25.86 -4.25 -6.76
N ARG A 178 -25.65 -5.18 -5.81
CA ARG A 178 -24.45 -5.20 -4.96
C ARG A 178 -23.19 -5.50 -5.75
N ILE A 179 -23.24 -6.43 -6.70
CA ILE A 179 -22.11 -6.77 -7.59
C ILE A 179 -21.77 -5.59 -8.51
N GLU A 180 -22.78 -4.96 -9.10
CA GLU A 180 -22.64 -3.76 -9.93
C GLU A 180 -22.08 -2.59 -9.11
N ASP A 181 -22.60 -2.33 -7.91
CA ASP A 181 -22.12 -1.26 -7.04
C ASP A 181 -20.66 -1.51 -6.61
N TYR A 182 -20.34 -2.75 -6.24
CA TYR A 182 -18.98 -3.16 -5.94
C TYR A 182 -18.04 -2.91 -7.13
N SER A 183 -18.40 -3.38 -8.32
CA SER A 183 -17.56 -3.24 -9.53
C SER A 183 -17.37 -1.77 -9.93
N ARG A 184 -18.45 -0.98 -9.85
CA ARG A 184 -18.41 0.48 -10.09
C ARG A 184 -17.48 1.19 -9.11
N ARG A 185 -17.56 0.86 -7.81
CA ARG A 185 -16.70 1.45 -6.78
C ARG A 185 -15.25 1.01 -6.90
N LYS A 186 -15.00 -0.26 -7.22
CA LYS A 186 -13.65 -0.77 -7.51
C LYS A 186 -13.01 0.01 -8.64
N ASN A 187 -13.75 0.25 -9.73
CA ASN A 187 -13.27 1.08 -10.84
C ASN A 187 -12.98 2.52 -10.42
N ILE A 188 -13.77 3.11 -9.52
CA ILE A 188 -13.49 4.47 -9.00
C ILE A 188 -12.17 4.52 -8.22
N ILE A 189 -11.85 3.46 -7.47
CA ILE A 189 -10.65 3.42 -6.62
C ILE A 189 -9.39 3.09 -7.45
N ILE A 190 -9.50 2.19 -8.43
CA ILE A 190 -8.35 1.73 -9.23
C ILE A 190 -8.01 2.71 -10.36
N ILE A 191 -9.02 3.32 -10.99
CA ILE A 191 -8.79 4.21 -12.14
C ILE A 191 -8.33 5.59 -11.64
N THR A 192 -7.07 5.91 -11.95
CA THR A 192 -6.42 7.19 -11.61
C THR A 192 -7.06 8.40 -12.31
N GLY A 193 -6.91 9.61 -11.73
CA GLY A 193 -7.46 10.84 -12.29
C GLY A 193 -8.85 11.22 -11.77
N LYS A 194 -9.24 10.69 -10.61
CA LYS A 194 -10.49 11.02 -9.92
C LYS A 194 -10.15 11.81 -8.66
N ASP A 195 -10.84 12.92 -8.41
CA ASP A 195 -10.71 13.65 -7.14
C ASP A 195 -10.73 12.69 -5.94
N ILE A 196 -9.75 12.78 -5.04
CA ILE A 196 -9.61 11.96 -3.83
C ILE A 196 -10.91 11.86 -3.03
N VAL A 197 -11.72 12.92 -3.02
CA VAL A 197 -13.04 12.92 -2.38
C VAL A 197 -13.94 11.83 -2.97
N LYS A 198 -13.90 11.59 -4.29
CA LYS A 198 -14.69 10.53 -4.94
C LYS A 198 -14.20 9.14 -4.53
N VAL A 199 -12.89 8.96 -4.40
CA VAL A 199 -12.28 7.70 -3.94
C VAL A 199 -12.69 7.41 -2.50
N LEU A 200 -12.52 8.38 -1.60
CA LEU A 200 -12.91 8.21 -0.20
C LEU A 200 -14.42 7.97 -0.05
N ARG A 201 -15.28 8.68 -0.81
CA ARG A 201 -16.73 8.42 -0.80
C ARG A 201 -17.07 7.01 -1.27
N ALA A 202 -16.41 6.52 -2.32
CA ALA A 202 -16.61 5.17 -2.83
C ALA A 202 -16.20 4.11 -1.77
N LEU A 203 -15.21 4.43 -0.94
CA LEU A 203 -14.69 3.55 0.10
C LEU A 203 -15.52 3.58 1.39
N ILE A 204 -15.90 4.77 1.90
CA ILE A 204 -16.44 4.91 3.27
C ILE A 204 -17.95 5.18 3.36
N ILE A 205 -18.58 5.68 2.30
CA ILE A 205 -20.00 6.07 2.33
C ILE A 205 -20.88 4.98 1.69
N SER A 206 -21.79 4.44 2.50
CA SER A 206 -22.81 3.51 2.06
C SER A 206 -23.99 4.26 1.41
N THR A 207 -24.49 3.74 0.29
CA THR A 207 -25.72 4.22 -0.34
C THR A 207 -26.98 3.82 0.43
N GLU A 208 -26.89 2.75 1.21
CA GLU A 208 -28.01 2.18 1.97
C GLU A 208 -28.18 2.85 3.34
N ASN A 209 -27.10 3.34 3.95
CA ASN A 209 -27.12 3.98 5.25
C ASN A 209 -26.88 5.50 5.15
N ARG A 210 -27.93 6.31 5.37
CA ARG A 210 -27.85 7.78 5.30
C ARG A 210 -26.94 8.38 6.38
N ASP A 211 -26.77 7.70 7.52
CA ASP A 211 -25.93 8.16 8.63
C ASP A 211 -24.43 8.05 8.30
N SER A 212 -24.06 7.19 7.34
CA SER A 212 -22.67 7.06 6.87
C SER A 212 -22.12 8.32 6.16
N ARG A 213 -22.96 9.32 5.88
CA ARG A 213 -22.53 10.60 5.28
C ARG A 213 -21.88 11.56 6.28
N HIS A 214 -21.99 11.30 7.58
CA HIS A 214 -21.51 12.16 8.66
C HIS A 214 -20.61 11.42 9.65
N ASN A 215 -19.93 10.37 9.19
CA ASN A 215 -19.12 9.51 10.05
C ASN A 215 -17.67 9.98 10.24
N VAL A 216 -17.22 11.02 9.54
CA VAL A 216 -15.86 11.54 9.71
C VAL A 216 -15.85 12.61 10.80
N ILE A 217 -14.97 12.45 11.78
CA ILE A 217 -14.76 13.40 12.87
C ILE A 217 -13.31 13.88 12.91
N ASN A 218 -13.08 15.07 13.43
CA ASN A 218 -11.75 15.51 13.84
C ASN A 218 -11.39 14.82 15.16
N GLY A 219 -10.26 14.12 15.24
CA GLY A 219 -9.86 13.36 16.42
C GLY A 219 -9.51 14.21 17.65
N LEU A 220 -9.21 15.51 17.48
CA LEU A 220 -8.95 16.45 18.56
C LEU A 220 -10.23 17.08 19.08
N THR A 221 -11.00 17.71 18.18
CA THR A 221 -12.20 18.47 18.57
C THR A 221 -13.44 17.60 18.69
N LEU A 222 -13.41 16.38 18.15
CA LEU A 222 -14.52 15.44 18.04
C LEU A 222 -15.70 15.98 17.20
N GLU A 223 -15.50 17.10 16.51
CA GLU A 223 -16.49 17.69 15.61
C GLU A 223 -16.61 16.90 14.32
N GLN A 224 -17.84 16.76 13.83
CA GLN A 224 -18.11 16.15 12.54
C GLN A 224 -17.59 17.03 11.42
N VAL A 225 -16.91 16.42 10.45
CA VAL A 225 -16.38 17.10 9.28
C VAL A 225 -16.91 16.48 8.00
N LYS A 226 -16.98 17.30 6.96
CA LYS A 226 -17.33 16.84 5.62
C LYS A 226 -16.09 16.25 4.95
N ILE A 227 -16.30 15.23 4.12
CA ILE A 227 -15.21 14.56 3.39
C ILE A 227 -14.51 15.49 2.38
N GLU A 228 -15.14 16.59 2.03
CA GLU A 228 -14.60 17.69 1.23
C GLU A 228 -13.37 18.35 1.87
N GLU A 229 -13.13 18.17 3.16
CA GLU A 229 -11.91 18.62 3.85
C GLU A 229 -10.63 17.97 3.28
N PHE A 230 -10.75 16.80 2.64
CA PHE A 230 -9.63 16.11 1.98
C PHE A 230 -9.39 16.56 0.54
N LYS A 231 -10.20 17.49 0.02
CA LYS A 231 -10.09 17.92 -1.38
C LYS A 231 -8.73 18.59 -1.63
N LYS A 232 -8.06 18.15 -2.71
CA LYS A 232 -6.70 18.60 -3.06
C LYS A 232 -5.63 18.27 -2.01
N LYS A 233 -5.83 17.23 -1.20
CA LYS A 233 -4.88 16.79 -0.17
C LYS A 233 -4.32 15.40 -0.51
N HIS A 234 -3.10 15.15 -0.07
CA HIS A 234 -2.55 13.80 0.04
C HIS A 234 -3.06 13.19 1.34
N VAL A 235 -3.57 11.96 1.29
CA VAL A 235 -4.13 11.28 2.46
C VAL A 235 -3.29 10.06 2.80
N LEU A 236 -2.74 10.06 4.02
CA LEU A 236 -2.26 8.87 4.69
C LEU A 236 -3.48 8.18 5.31
N LEU A 237 -3.94 7.11 4.65
CA LEU A 237 -5.12 6.37 5.05
C LEU A 237 -4.72 5.30 6.06
N PHE A 238 -4.83 5.57 7.35
CA PHE A 238 -4.53 4.59 8.38
C PHE A 238 -5.69 3.59 8.49
N ILE A 239 -5.46 2.30 8.19
CA ILE A 239 -6.46 1.24 8.26
C ILE A 239 -5.96 0.20 9.26
N SER A 240 -6.77 -0.08 10.28
CA SER A 240 -6.38 -1.00 11.34
C SER A 240 -7.59 -1.61 12.05
N GLU A 241 -7.33 -2.61 12.87
CA GLU A 241 -8.27 -3.00 13.93
C GLU A 241 -8.31 -1.93 15.03
N LEU A 242 -9.17 -2.12 16.03
CA LEU A 242 -9.34 -1.18 17.13
C LEU A 242 -8.26 -1.33 18.22
N GLU A 243 -7.66 -2.52 18.32
CA GLU A 243 -6.70 -2.93 19.35
C GLU A 243 -5.31 -3.14 18.76
N HIS A 244 -4.26 -3.14 19.61
CA HIS A 244 -2.87 -3.41 19.22
C HIS A 244 -2.32 -2.50 18.11
N ILE A 245 -2.59 -1.20 18.23
CA ILE A 245 -2.18 -0.18 17.24
C ILE A 245 -1.35 0.95 17.86
N ASP A 246 -0.87 0.76 19.09
CA ASP A 246 -0.25 1.84 19.85
C ASP A 246 1.11 2.23 19.23
N GLU A 247 1.86 1.28 18.68
CA GLU A 247 3.09 1.50 17.89
C GLU A 247 2.81 2.37 16.64
N GLU A 248 1.82 1.99 15.81
CA GLU A 248 1.48 2.78 14.62
C GLU A 248 0.95 4.18 14.96
N ILE A 249 0.19 4.31 16.05
CA ILE A 249 -0.29 5.60 16.53
C ILE A 249 0.89 6.51 16.89
N GLN A 250 1.91 5.99 17.57
CA GLN A 250 3.09 6.77 17.92
C GLN A 250 3.91 7.18 16.70
N LEU A 251 4.12 6.24 15.76
CA LEU A 251 4.74 6.55 14.47
C LEU A 251 3.99 7.70 13.77
N LEU A 252 2.68 7.62 13.68
CA LEU A 252 1.85 8.67 13.06
C LEU A 252 1.83 9.98 13.86
N LYS A 253 1.90 9.95 15.19
CA LYS A 253 2.05 11.17 16.02
C LYS A 253 3.34 11.90 15.70
N SER A 254 4.46 11.17 15.63
CA SER A 254 5.76 11.77 15.31
C SER A 254 5.74 12.44 13.92
N VAL A 255 5.15 11.78 12.93
CA VAL A 255 5.00 12.33 11.57
C VAL A 255 4.06 13.54 11.58
N TYR A 256 2.92 13.43 12.25
CA TYR A 256 1.89 14.47 12.29
C TYR A 256 2.41 15.79 12.87
N GLU A 257 3.17 15.76 13.96
CA GLU A 257 3.76 16.99 14.51
C GLU A 257 4.80 17.59 13.56
N LYS A 258 5.63 16.75 12.93
CA LYS A 258 6.62 17.19 11.95
C LYS A 258 6.03 17.71 10.63
N LEU A 259 4.78 17.34 10.31
CA LEU A 259 4.03 17.90 9.17
C LEU A 259 3.53 19.33 9.43
N LYS A 260 3.39 19.76 10.70
CA LYS A 260 3.00 21.13 11.07
C LYS A 260 4.16 22.13 11.11
N GLU A 261 5.40 21.64 11.14
CA GLU A 261 6.58 22.48 11.11
C GLU A 261 6.63 23.32 9.81
N LYS A 262 7.46 24.39 9.81
CA LYS A 262 7.49 25.41 8.76
C LYS A 262 7.40 24.82 7.33
N PRO A 263 6.64 25.46 6.43
CA PRO A 263 6.41 24.96 5.09
C PRO A 263 7.75 24.76 4.38
N ARG A 264 8.02 23.51 4.01
CA ARG A 264 9.16 23.12 3.19
C ARG A 264 8.60 22.27 2.06
N GLU A 265 8.79 22.76 0.85
CA GLU A 265 8.45 22.01 -0.35
C GLU A 265 9.59 21.03 -0.65
N VAL A 266 9.23 19.77 -0.89
CA VAL A 266 10.16 18.71 -1.29
C VAL A 266 9.60 18.09 -2.56
N GLU A 267 10.30 18.28 -3.67
CA GLU A 267 9.93 17.71 -4.99
C GLU A 267 8.48 18.00 -5.42
N GLY A 268 7.96 19.21 -5.15
CA GLY A 268 6.59 19.59 -5.48
C GLY A 268 5.54 19.26 -4.40
N TYR A 269 5.94 18.60 -3.31
CA TYR A 269 5.05 18.24 -2.21
C TYR A 269 5.22 19.19 -1.04
N ARG A 270 4.11 19.70 -0.51
CA ARG A 270 4.08 20.56 0.69
C ARG A 270 3.49 19.80 1.87
N LYS A 271 4.13 19.90 3.03
CA LYS A 271 3.69 19.19 4.25
C LYS A 271 2.24 19.53 4.66
N GLU A 272 1.82 20.78 4.47
CA GLU A 272 0.45 21.27 4.75
C GLU A 272 -0.64 20.67 3.85
N ASP A 273 -0.25 20.01 2.75
CA ASP A 273 -1.16 19.31 1.86
C ASP A 273 -1.39 17.85 2.27
N PHE A 274 -0.74 17.37 3.34
CA PHE A 274 -0.93 16.02 3.87
C PHE A 274 -1.93 16.01 5.03
N LYS A 275 -2.82 15.01 5.00
CA LYS A 275 -3.82 14.74 6.05
C LYS A 275 -3.78 13.25 6.38
N ILE A 276 -4.04 12.91 7.64
CA ILE A 276 -4.17 11.51 8.08
C ILE A 276 -5.66 11.22 8.30
N LEU A 277 -6.14 10.08 7.81
CA LEU A 277 -7.51 9.59 8.04
C LEU A 277 -7.46 8.16 8.56
N TRP A 278 -7.98 7.93 9.77
CA TRP A 278 -8.07 6.61 10.37
C TRP A 278 -9.42 5.95 10.09
N ILE A 279 -9.39 4.71 9.58
CA ILE A 279 -10.55 3.83 9.42
C ILE A 279 -10.37 2.61 10.34
N PRO A 280 -11.04 2.59 11.51
CA PRO A 280 -11.11 1.40 12.34
C PRO A 280 -12.02 0.35 11.69
N ILE A 281 -11.45 -0.81 11.37
CA ILE A 281 -12.19 -1.98 10.89
C ILE A 281 -12.62 -2.81 12.09
N VAL A 282 -13.93 -2.98 12.25
CA VAL A 282 -14.54 -3.76 13.33
C VAL A 282 -15.59 -4.67 12.70
N ASP A 283 -15.58 -5.96 13.03
CA ASP A 283 -16.52 -6.93 12.48
C ASP A 283 -17.97 -6.56 12.83
N GLU A 284 -18.21 -6.15 14.08
CA GLU A 284 -19.51 -5.69 14.55
C GLU A 284 -19.38 -4.58 15.61
N TRP A 285 -20.14 -3.49 15.43
CA TRP A 285 -20.18 -2.38 16.39
C TRP A 285 -21.20 -2.64 17.50
N ASN A 286 -20.71 -3.13 18.65
CA ASN A 286 -21.47 -3.19 19.89
C ASN A 286 -21.09 -2.04 20.85
N GLU A 287 -21.78 -1.93 21.98
CA GLU A 287 -21.57 -0.86 22.96
C GLU A 287 -20.15 -0.82 23.53
N ASP A 288 -19.54 -1.98 23.75
CA ASP A 288 -18.18 -2.10 24.28
C ASP A 288 -17.12 -1.60 23.29
N ARG A 289 -17.25 -1.96 22.00
CA ARG A 289 -16.40 -1.47 20.91
C ARG A 289 -16.53 0.05 20.74
N ARG A 290 -17.74 0.60 20.88
CA ARG A 290 -17.96 2.06 20.83
C ARG A 290 -17.27 2.77 21.98
N LYS A 291 -17.43 2.27 23.21
CA LYS A 291 -16.74 2.80 24.39
C LYS A 291 -15.23 2.71 24.28
N THR A 292 -14.71 1.63 23.70
CA THR A 292 -13.27 1.45 23.44
C THR A 292 -12.75 2.52 22.48
N LEU A 293 -13.45 2.76 21.36
CA LEU A 293 -13.11 3.85 20.43
C LEU A 293 -13.13 5.21 21.13
N GLU A 294 -14.20 5.52 21.86
CA GLU A 294 -14.36 6.81 22.55
C GLU A 294 -13.27 7.03 23.61
N THR A 295 -12.93 5.99 24.36
CA THR A 295 -11.82 6.01 25.33
C THR A 295 -10.49 6.28 24.64
N LYS A 296 -10.21 5.63 23.50
CA LYS A 296 -8.99 5.88 22.72
C LYS A 296 -8.96 7.31 22.17
N LEU A 297 -10.07 7.82 21.62
CA LEU A 297 -10.16 9.20 21.15
C LEU A 297 -9.85 10.21 22.26
N GLN A 298 -10.41 10.02 23.46
CA GLN A 298 -10.21 10.90 24.61
C GLN A 298 -8.79 10.83 25.19
N ARG A 299 -8.24 9.62 25.35
CA ARG A 299 -6.90 9.42 25.94
C ARG A 299 -5.79 9.84 24.99
N THR A 300 -5.89 9.45 23.73
CA THR A 300 -4.82 9.65 22.75
C THR A 300 -4.83 11.04 22.15
N LYS A 301 -6.00 11.71 22.12
CA LYS A 301 -6.22 13.03 21.48
C LYS A 301 -5.60 13.08 20.09
N PHE A 302 -6.16 12.29 19.18
CA PHE A 302 -5.62 12.15 17.83
C PHE A 302 -5.62 13.47 17.09
N GLY A 303 -4.46 13.88 16.57
CA GLY A 303 -4.30 15.08 15.74
C GLY A 303 -5.06 15.06 14.40
N TRP A 304 -5.62 13.92 14.03
CA TRP A 304 -6.08 13.62 12.69
C TRP A 304 -7.54 13.14 12.65
N TYR A 305 -8.04 12.83 11.46
CA TYR A 305 -9.44 12.51 11.24
C TYR A 305 -9.72 11.03 11.46
N VAL A 306 -10.94 10.70 11.90
CA VAL A 306 -11.35 9.32 12.19
C VAL A 306 -12.72 9.05 11.60
N VAL A 307 -12.91 7.88 10.99
CA VAL A 307 -14.21 7.39 10.53
C VAL A 307 -14.90 6.64 11.68
N LYS A 308 -15.83 7.29 12.37
CA LYS A 308 -16.58 6.74 13.51
C LYS A 308 -17.57 5.67 13.04
N HIS A 309 -17.62 4.55 13.75
CA HIS A 309 -18.59 3.47 13.53
C HIS A 309 -18.64 2.96 12.07
N PHE A 310 -17.47 2.80 11.44
CA PHE A 310 -17.40 2.34 10.06
C PHE A 310 -18.00 0.94 9.92
N ASN A 311 -19.13 0.84 9.21
CA ASN A 311 -19.85 -0.40 8.97
C ASN A 311 -20.40 -0.42 7.54
N PHE A 312 -19.51 -0.68 6.57
CA PHE A 312 -19.88 -0.74 5.16
C PHE A 312 -19.23 -1.94 4.49
N ALA A 313 -20.00 -3.02 4.31
CA ALA A 313 -19.50 -4.30 3.83
C ALA A 313 -18.76 -4.24 2.48
N ILE A 314 -19.31 -3.51 1.49
CA ILE A 314 -18.65 -3.32 0.19
C ILE A 314 -17.34 -2.55 0.38
N GLY A 315 -17.33 -1.50 1.22
CA GLY A 315 -16.13 -0.74 1.55
C GLY A 315 -15.05 -1.59 2.21
N ILE A 316 -15.41 -2.41 3.20
CA ILE A 316 -14.49 -3.34 3.87
C ILE A 316 -13.92 -4.34 2.86
N LYS A 317 -14.76 -4.91 1.98
CA LYS A 317 -14.29 -5.83 0.94
C LYS A 317 -13.30 -5.16 -0.02
N LEU A 318 -13.59 -3.92 -0.44
CA LEU A 318 -12.69 -3.12 -1.27
C LEU A 318 -11.37 -2.80 -0.54
N ILE A 319 -11.42 -2.50 0.76
CA ILE A 319 -10.22 -2.26 1.57
C ILE A 319 -9.32 -3.50 1.60
N LYS A 320 -9.90 -4.67 1.88
CA LYS A 320 -9.17 -5.95 1.91
C LYS A 320 -8.49 -6.26 0.57
N GLU A 321 -9.19 -6.06 -0.54
CA GLU A 321 -8.66 -6.36 -1.87
C GLU A 321 -7.72 -5.30 -2.45
N VAL A 322 -8.03 -4.01 -2.30
CA VAL A 322 -7.26 -2.93 -2.93
C VAL A 322 -6.00 -2.60 -2.14
N PHE A 323 -6.07 -2.62 -0.81
CA PHE A 323 -4.97 -2.24 0.07
C PHE A 323 -4.28 -3.45 0.72
N ASN A 324 -4.60 -4.67 0.27
CA ASN A 324 -4.06 -5.93 0.83
C ASN A 324 -4.24 -6.04 2.36
N TYR A 325 -5.33 -5.49 2.90
CA TYR A 325 -5.58 -5.50 4.33
C TYR A 325 -6.08 -6.87 4.80
N SER A 326 -5.35 -7.49 5.72
CA SER A 326 -5.65 -8.82 6.28
C SER A 326 -5.71 -8.84 7.82
N GLY A 327 -6.08 -7.71 8.44
CA GLY A 327 -6.12 -7.52 9.90
C GLY A 327 -4.95 -6.68 10.42
N LYS A 328 -3.75 -6.85 9.86
CA LYS A 328 -2.56 -6.05 10.22
C LYS A 328 -2.73 -4.58 9.78
N PRO A 329 -2.30 -3.60 10.60
CA PRO A 329 -2.39 -2.19 10.22
C PRO A 329 -1.61 -1.87 8.96
N VAL A 330 -2.23 -1.11 8.05
CA VAL A 330 -1.66 -0.61 6.79
C VAL A 330 -1.90 0.89 6.65
N ILE A 331 -0.97 1.60 6.01
CA ILE A 331 -1.07 3.06 5.83
C ILE A 331 -0.85 3.45 4.36
N PRO A 332 -1.82 3.22 3.44
CA PRO A 332 -1.72 3.70 2.06
C PRO A 332 -1.58 5.22 1.95
N LEU A 333 -0.79 5.68 0.97
CA LEU A 333 -0.71 7.08 0.54
C LEU A 333 -1.55 7.28 -0.72
N ILE A 334 -2.53 8.18 -0.65
CA ILE A 334 -3.42 8.53 -1.77
C ILE A 334 -3.20 9.99 -2.15
N SER A 335 -2.92 10.24 -3.43
CA SER A 335 -2.78 11.58 -4.00
C SER A 335 -4.12 12.33 -4.12
N PRO A 336 -4.09 13.67 -4.30
CA PRO A 336 -5.25 14.49 -4.65
C PRO A 336 -6.08 13.97 -5.82
N GLU A 337 -5.45 13.31 -6.80
CA GLU A 337 -6.06 12.70 -7.98
C GLU A 337 -6.55 11.26 -7.75
N GLY A 338 -6.62 10.85 -6.48
CA GLY A 338 -7.17 9.56 -6.07
C GLY A 338 -6.29 8.37 -6.43
N LYS A 339 -5.07 8.60 -6.91
CA LYS A 339 -4.09 7.56 -7.21
C LYS A 339 -3.39 7.13 -5.92
N VAL A 340 -3.30 5.82 -5.70
CA VAL A 340 -2.45 5.23 -4.65
C VAL A 340 -0.99 5.38 -5.06
N GLU A 341 -0.23 6.21 -4.36
CA GLU A 341 1.20 6.48 -4.60
C GLU A 341 2.13 5.55 -3.79
N ASN A 342 1.60 5.01 -2.69
CA ASN A 342 2.25 3.97 -1.90
C ASN A 342 1.17 3.09 -1.26
N ILE A 343 1.29 1.78 -1.40
CA ILE A 343 0.31 0.82 -0.86
C ILE A 343 0.41 0.66 0.65
N ASP A 344 1.61 0.85 1.22
CA ASP A 344 1.83 0.85 2.66
C ASP A 344 3.05 1.71 3.01
N THR A 345 2.81 2.88 3.59
CA THR A 345 3.86 3.81 4.02
C THR A 345 4.53 3.39 5.32
N LYS A 346 4.06 2.34 6.01
CA LYS A 346 4.59 1.93 7.31
C LYS A 346 6.10 1.70 7.26
N GLN A 347 6.62 1.04 6.22
CA GLN A 347 8.05 0.77 6.08
C GLN A 347 8.90 2.05 5.97
N ILE A 348 8.45 3.03 5.18
CA ILE A 348 9.18 4.29 5.02
C ILE A 348 9.08 5.16 6.28
N ILE A 349 7.91 5.18 6.92
CA ILE A 349 7.69 5.94 8.16
C ILE A 349 8.46 5.32 9.33
N SER A 350 8.44 4.00 9.50
CA SER A 350 9.17 3.34 10.59
C SER A 350 10.68 3.46 10.43
N MET A 351 11.18 3.37 9.18
CA MET A 351 12.61 3.43 8.94
C MET A 351 13.16 4.85 8.88
N TRP A 352 12.41 5.82 8.35
CA TRP A 352 12.91 7.16 8.08
C TRP A 352 12.16 8.29 8.79
N GLY A 353 11.06 8.00 9.49
CA GLY A 353 10.22 9.03 10.10
C GLY A 353 9.84 10.09 9.07
N ILE A 354 9.91 11.37 9.45
CA ILE A 354 9.64 12.49 8.54
C ILE A 354 10.68 12.64 7.41
N ASP A 355 11.90 12.11 7.56
CA ASP A 355 12.90 12.16 6.48
C ASP A 355 12.46 11.32 5.26
N GLY A 356 11.48 10.43 5.46
CA GLY A 356 10.77 9.67 4.43
C GLY A 356 9.83 10.48 3.54
N PHE A 357 9.53 11.74 3.89
CA PHE A 357 8.58 12.58 3.15
C PHE A 357 9.02 12.79 1.68
N PRO A 358 8.11 12.69 0.68
CA PRO A 358 6.64 12.60 0.75
C PRO A 358 6.04 11.17 0.87
N PHE A 359 6.82 10.17 1.26
CA PHE A 359 6.39 8.79 1.54
C PHE A 359 5.96 7.96 0.33
N ARG A 360 6.36 8.33 -0.89
CA ARG A 360 6.06 7.53 -2.09
C ARG A 360 6.87 6.24 -2.08
N THR A 361 6.43 5.23 -2.83
CA THR A 361 7.22 3.99 -2.99
C THR A 361 8.63 4.28 -3.53
N SER A 362 8.77 5.25 -4.44
CA SER A 362 10.06 5.68 -4.97
C SER A 362 10.98 6.33 -3.94
N ASP A 363 10.42 6.96 -2.90
CA ASP A 363 11.23 7.59 -1.84
C ASP A 363 11.93 6.55 -0.99
N HIS A 364 11.28 5.41 -0.74
CA HIS A 364 11.91 4.32 0.01
C HIS A 364 13.15 3.82 -0.73
N THR A 365 13.01 3.52 -2.03
CA THR A 365 14.14 3.09 -2.86
C THR A 365 15.24 4.15 -2.90
N ARG A 366 14.88 5.43 -3.09
CA ARG A 366 15.84 6.53 -3.11
C ARG A 366 16.62 6.66 -1.80
N LEU A 367 15.94 6.61 -0.66
CA LEU A 367 16.56 6.77 0.66
C LEU A 367 17.44 5.58 1.03
N THR A 368 16.97 4.35 0.76
CA THR A 368 17.77 3.13 0.98
C THR A 368 19.01 3.12 0.09
N GLN A 369 18.93 3.61 -1.15
CA GLN A 369 20.08 3.63 -2.07
C GLN A 369 20.99 4.86 -1.90
N GLN A 370 20.53 5.89 -1.19
CA GLN A 370 21.22 7.17 -1.07
C GLN A 370 22.67 7.01 -0.59
N TRP A 371 22.92 6.04 0.30
CA TRP A 371 24.21 5.83 0.95
C TRP A 371 24.99 4.64 0.40
N ASN A 372 24.51 4.00 -0.68
CA ASN A 372 25.19 2.86 -1.30
C ASN A 372 26.61 3.21 -1.75
N TRP A 373 26.83 4.44 -2.24
CA TRP A 373 28.17 4.91 -2.61
C TRP A 373 29.11 4.96 -1.40
N PHE A 374 28.63 5.43 -0.24
CA PHE A 374 29.42 5.55 0.97
C PHE A 374 29.86 4.18 1.47
N TRP A 375 28.91 3.24 1.57
CA TRP A 375 29.20 1.89 2.03
C TRP A 375 30.04 1.09 1.03
N SER A 376 29.83 1.28 -0.28
CA SER A 376 30.71 0.68 -1.29
C SER A 376 32.17 1.10 -1.11
N GLU A 377 32.44 2.37 -0.81
CA GLU A 377 33.81 2.83 -0.54
C GLU A 377 34.32 2.35 0.83
N MET A 378 33.50 2.37 1.88
CA MET A 378 33.90 1.89 3.20
C MET A 378 34.28 0.40 3.20
N THR A 379 33.45 -0.46 2.58
CA THR A 379 33.71 -1.91 2.53
C THR A 379 34.91 -2.25 1.63
N LYS A 380 35.15 -1.50 0.54
CA LYS A 380 36.37 -1.66 -0.29
C LYS A 380 37.64 -1.39 0.51
N LEU A 381 37.60 -0.39 1.38
CA LEU A 381 38.77 0.06 2.15
C LEU A 381 39.02 -0.81 3.38
N ASN A 382 37.95 -1.28 4.03
CA ASN A 382 38.03 -2.21 5.14
C ASN A 382 36.85 -3.18 5.15
N PRO A 383 37.02 -4.42 4.66
CA PRO A 383 35.96 -5.41 4.63
C PRO A 383 35.35 -5.73 6.01
N ARG A 384 36.14 -5.60 7.09
CA ARG A 384 35.72 -5.89 8.47
C ARG A 384 34.63 -4.95 8.99
N ILE A 385 34.46 -3.78 8.38
CA ILE A 385 33.34 -2.90 8.76
C ILE A 385 32.00 -3.54 8.39
N GLY A 386 31.97 -4.41 7.36
CA GLY A 386 30.77 -5.14 6.97
C GLY A 386 30.25 -6.04 8.09
N ASP A 387 31.15 -6.63 8.88
CA ASP A 387 30.81 -7.51 10.00
C ASP A 387 30.16 -6.74 11.17
N LEU A 388 30.33 -5.41 11.21
CA LEU A 388 29.74 -4.53 12.24
C LEU A 388 28.37 -3.98 11.82
N ILE A 389 27.94 -4.19 10.57
CA ILE A 389 26.71 -3.60 10.02
C ILE A 389 25.61 -4.66 10.01
N GLU A 390 24.74 -4.61 11.01
CA GLU A 390 23.48 -5.35 11.07
C GLU A 390 22.30 -4.37 11.01
N GLU A 391 21.14 -4.79 10.49
CA GLU A 391 19.99 -3.90 10.24
C GLU A 391 19.52 -3.12 11.48
N ASP A 392 19.64 -3.72 12.67
CA ASP A 392 19.16 -3.12 13.92
C ASP A 392 20.25 -2.54 14.83
N ARG A 393 21.52 -2.55 14.39
CA ARG A 393 22.63 -1.97 15.17
C ARG A 393 22.91 -0.53 14.77
N TYR A 394 23.19 0.31 15.77
CA TYR A 394 23.67 1.67 15.56
C TYR A 394 25.19 1.68 15.50
N LEU A 395 25.75 2.27 14.45
CA LEU A 395 27.19 2.40 14.26
C LEU A 395 27.60 3.87 14.22
N PHE A 396 28.53 4.24 15.10
CA PHE A 396 29.18 5.54 15.09
C PHE A 396 30.52 5.46 14.35
N ILE A 397 30.60 6.03 13.15
CA ILE A 397 31.85 6.14 12.39
C ILE A 397 32.43 7.53 12.64
N TYR A 398 33.66 7.63 13.12
CA TYR A 398 34.26 8.93 13.49
C TYR A 398 35.73 9.04 13.13
N GLY A 399 36.19 10.28 13.00
CA GLY A 399 37.57 10.63 12.73
C GLY A 399 37.83 12.13 12.86
N GLY A 400 39.08 12.54 12.77
CA GLY A 400 39.46 13.95 12.89
C GLY A 400 40.97 14.13 12.98
N SER A 401 41.42 15.39 13.00
CA SER A 401 42.82 15.75 13.21
C SER A 401 43.19 15.93 14.69
N ASP A 402 42.21 16.22 15.55
CA ASP A 402 42.40 16.41 16.99
C ASP A 402 42.42 15.06 17.72
N THR A 403 43.62 14.57 18.03
CA THR A 403 43.83 13.27 18.71
C THR A 403 43.28 13.25 20.13
N VAL A 404 43.28 14.39 20.82
CA VAL A 404 42.70 14.51 22.18
C VAL A 404 41.20 14.35 22.10
N TRP A 405 40.56 15.04 21.15
CA TRP A 405 39.12 14.89 20.92
C TRP A 405 38.74 13.45 20.55
N ILE A 406 39.52 12.79 19.68
CA ILE A 406 39.28 11.38 19.32
C ILE A 406 39.26 10.49 20.58
N GLN A 407 40.27 10.61 21.45
CA GLN A 407 40.34 9.82 22.69
C GLN A 407 39.18 10.11 23.64
N GLU A 408 38.82 11.38 23.81
CA GLU A 408 37.68 11.79 24.63
C GLU A 408 36.36 11.23 24.08
N PHE A 409 36.18 11.29 22.75
CA PHE A 409 34.98 10.79 22.10
C PHE A 409 34.90 9.26 22.17
N THR A 410 36.01 8.54 21.94
CA THR A 410 36.08 7.08 22.14
C THR A 410 35.68 6.72 23.57
N THR A 411 36.17 7.44 24.58
CA THR A 411 35.79 7.17 25.97
C THR A 411 34.31 7.44 26.22
N ALA A 412 33.78 8.51 25.63
CA ALA A 412 32.37 8.87 25.76
C ALA A 412 31.44 7.85 25.09
N ILE A 413 31.78 7.34 23.90
CA ILE A 413 30.95 6.36 23.20
C ILE A 413 30.99 4.98 23.86
N GLU A 414 32.13 4.56 24.40
CA GLU A 414 32.23 3.32 25.20
C GLU A 414 31.42 3.41 26.50
N LYS A 415 31.35 4.61 27.10
CA LYS A 415 30.45 4.86 28.23
C LYS A 415 28.98 4.79 27.78
N LEU A 416 28.62 5.46 26.68
CA LEU A 416 27.27 5.43 26.13
C LEU A 416 26.80 4.00 25.85
N LYS A 417 27.66 3.18 25.24
CA LYS A 417 27.38 1.76 24.95
C LYS A 417 26.98 1.00 26.22
N ARG A 418 27.77 1.10 27.29
CA ARG A 418 27.47 0.48 28.58
C ARG A 418 26.20 1.03 29.23
N ASP A 419 26.01 2.35 29.18
CA ASP A 419 24.85 3.01 29.78
C ASP A 419 23.55 2.56 29.07
N VAL A 420 23.56 2.48 27.74
CA VAL A 420 22.42 2.00 26.93
C VAL A 420 22.12 0.52 27.21
N GLU A 421 23.13 -0.35 27.29
CA GLU A 421 22.96 -1.76 27.66
C GLU A 421 22.38 -1.93 29.08
N THR A 422 22.77 -1.05 30.01
CA THR A 422 22.31 -1.11 31.42
C THR A 422 20.90 -0.56 31.62
N LEU A 423 20.47 0.39 30.76
CA LEU A 423 19.19 1.10 30.89
C LEU A 423 17.94 0.20 30.79
N SER A 424 18.08 -1.11 30.50
CA SER A 424 16.97 -2.09 30.47
C SER A 424 15.72 -1.53 29.78
N LEU A 425 15.93 -0.86 28.65
CA LEU A 425 14.83 -0.40 27.82
C LEU A 425 14.14 -1.65 27.28
N GLN A 426 12.81 -1.63 27.13
CA GLN A 426 12.04 -2.70 26.47
C GLN A 426 12.44 -2.91 24.98
N ILE A 427 13.46 -2.18 24.52
CA ILE A 427 14.00 -2.11 23.16
C ILE A 427 15.46 -2.53 23.24
N ASP A 428 15.85 -3.59 22.52
CA ASP A 428 17.23 -4.04 22.40
C ASP A 428 18.02 -3.06 21.51
N ILE A 429 18.69 -2.09 22.13
CA ILE A 429 19.49 -1.08 21.43
C ILE A 429 20.96 -1.49 21.51
N THR A 430 21.49 -1.94 20.38
CA THR A 430 22.92 -2.22 20.26
C THR A 430 23.64 -1.05 19.61
N VAL A 431 24.68 -0.54 20.27
CA VAL A 431 25.52 0.57 19.79
C VAL A 431 26.96 0.09 19.64
N ASP A 432 27.56 0.33 18.48
CA ASP A 432 28.96 0.08 18.17
C ASP A 432 29.63 1.34 17.64
N SER A 433 30.97 1.35 17.65
CA SER A 433 31.76 2.47 17.15
C SER A 433 32.94 2.01 16.30
N TYR A 434 33.24 2.79 15.26
CA TYR A 434 34.34 2.54 14.34
C TYR A 434 35.15 3.82 14.12
N GLN A 435 36.39 3.81 14.61
CA GLN A 435 37.33 4.90 14.38
C GLN A 435 38.05 4.70 13.04
N LEU A 436 37.85 5.63 12.11
CA LEU A 436 38.50 5.57 10.80
C LEU A 436 40.02 5.70 10.95
N GLY A 437 40.76 4.70 10.46
CA GLY A 437 42.22 4.70 10.48
C GLY A 437 42.89 4.20 11.76
N ARG A 438 42.13 3.60 12.70
CA ARG A 438 42.69 3.04 13.95
C ARG A 438 43.67 1.90 13.71
N GLU A 439 43.32 0.96 12.82
CA GLU A 439 44.18 -0.19 12.49
C GLU A 439 45.25 0.16 11.44
N ASP A 440 44.85 0.86 10.38
CA ASP A 440 45.74 1.35 9.33
C ASP A 440 45.49 2.84 9.04
N PRO A 441 46.38 3.73 9.48
CA PRO A 441 46.26 5.17 9.23
C PRO A 441 46.20 5.53 7.73
N LYS A 442 46.70 4.68 6.83
CA LYS A 442 46.66 4.90 5.37
C LYS A 442 45.25 4.81 4.80
N ILE A 443 44.30 4.22 5.54
CA ILE A 443 42.88 4.17 5.14
C ILE A 443 42.28 5.57 5.09
N VAL A 444 42.65 6.47 6.03
CA VAL A 444 42.09 7.83 6.11
C VAL A 444 42.28 8.63 4.82
N PRO A 445 43.52 8.82 4.29
CA PRO A 445 43.70 9.54 3.04
C PRO A 445 43.06 8.82 1.85
N ARG A 446 43.12 7.47 1.79
CA ARG A 446 42.49 6.70 0.70
C ARG A 446 40.97 6.89 0.65
N PHE A 447 40.31 6.87 1.81
CA PHE A 447 38.89 7.13 1.93
C PHE A 447 38.53 8.49 1.36
N TRP A 448 39.22 9.55 1.82
CA TRP A 448 38.91 10.90 1.36
C TRP A 448 39.19 11.11 -0.13
N ILE A 449 40.28 10.54 -0.67
CA ILE A 449 40.57 10.58 -2.10
C ILE A 449 39.46 9.90 -2.91
N ALA A 450 38.92 8.78 -2.43
CA ALA A 450 37.81 8.09 -3.07
C ALA A 450 36.54 8.95 -3.08
N ILE A 451 36.19 9.58 -1.96
CA ILE A 451 35.04 10.49 -1.87
C ILE A 451 35.19 11.71 -2.79
N ASP A 452 36.38 12.33 -2.82
CA ASP A 452 36.70 13.45 -3.72
C ASP A 452 36.58 13.03 -5.20
N SER A 453 37.06 11.83 -5.54
CA SER A 453 36.97 11.27 -6.90
C SER A 453 35.51 10.97 -7.31
N LEU A 454 34.68 10.49 -6.38
CA LEU A 454 33.25 10.28 -6.61
C LEU A 454 32.53 11.59 -6.92
N LEU A 455 32.83 12.66 -6.19
CA LEU A 455 32.27 13.99 -6.47
C LEU A 455 32.69 14.48 -7.86
N ALA A 456 33.97 14.32 -8.22
CA ALA A 456 34.50 14.72 -9.52
C ALA A 456 33.81 13.99 -10.69
N SER A 457 33.70 12.66 -10.58
CA SER A 457 33.05 11.81 -11.58
C SER A 457 31.59 12.19 -11.79
N ARG A 458 30.84 12.40 -10.69
CA ARG A 458 29.43 12.82 -10.75
C ARG A 458 29.26 14.20 -11.41
N LYS A 459 30.14 15.16 -11.12
CA LYS A 459 30.13 16.47 -11.79
C LYS A 459 30.30 16.34 -13.32
N GLN A 460 31.22 15.49 -13.78
CA GLN A 460 31.45 15.25 -15.21
C GLN A 460 30.25 14.60 -15.91
N GLN A 461 29.54 13.69 -15.23
CA GLN A 461 28.33 13.07 -15.76
C GLN A 461 27.18 14.09 -15.92
N ILE A 462 27.00 14.98 -14.94
CA ILE A 462 25.98 16.04 -14.98
C ILE A 462 26.25 17.01 -16.14
N MET A 463 27.52 17.40 -16.37
CA MET A 463 27.90 18.28 -17.48
C MET A 463 27.66 17.65 -18.87
N LYS A 464 27.69 16.32 -18.99
CA LYS A 464 27.45 15.60 -20.26
C LYS A 464 25.97 15.28 -20.52
N GLY A 465 25.12 15.35 -19.51
CA GLY A 465 23.74 14.83 -19.54
C GLY A 465 22.63 15.80 -19.91
N GLY A 466 22.92 17.07 -20.27
CA GLY A 466 21.91 18.05 -20.72
C GLY A 466 20.87 18.52 -19.67
N ASN A 467 20.72 17.84 -18.54
CA ASN A 467 19.86 18.28 -17.44
C ASN A 467 20.56 19.37 -16.61
N GLN A 468 20.38 20.62 -17.03
CA GLN A 468 20.75 21.79 -16.24
C GLN A 468 19.90 21.87 -14.96
N GLY A 469 20.56 21.74 -13.81
CA GLY A 469 20.08 22.33 -12.55
C GLY A 469 19.65 21.38 -11.43
N VAL A 470 19.38 20.10 -11.68
CA VAL A 470 18.98 19.18 -10.60
C VAL A 470 20.22 18.51 -9.99
N GLN A 471 20.67 19.00 -8.83
CA GLN A 471 21.67 18.30 -8.01
C GLN A 471 21.06 16.99 -7.50
N ASP A 472 21.63 15.85 -7.88
CA ASP A 472 21.26 14.55 -7.31
C ASP A 472 21.56 14.54 -5.79
N PHE A 473 20.66 13.95 -5.00
CA PHE A 473 20.69 13.91 -3.54
C PHE A 473 22.01 13.34 -2.99
N ALA A 474 22.58 12.33 -3.66
CA ALA A 474 23.89 11.79 -3.31
C ALA A 474 25.02 12.81 -3.47
N THR A 475 24.95 13.69 -4.47
CA THR A 475 25.95 14.77 -4.67
C THR A 475 25.90 15.78 -3.52
N THR A 476 24.69 16.08 -3.02
CA THR A 476 24.50 16.97 -1.87
C THR A 476 25.09 16.37 -0.61
N GLU A 477 24.86 15.07 -0.35
CA GLU A 477 25.43 14.42 0.84
C GLU A 477 26.94 14.25 0.77
N ILE A 478 27.52 13.96 -0.41
CA ILE A 478 28.97 13.93 -0.58
C ILE A 478 29.59 15.30 -0.22
N LYS A 479 28.98 16.40 -0.68
CA LYS A 479 29.42 17.76 -0.33
C LYS A 479 29.34 18.02 1.18
N ARG A 480 28.25 17.61 1.83
CA ARG A 480 28.09 17.74 3.29
C ARG A 480 29.16 16.96 4.06
N LEU A 481 29.45 15.73 3.65
CA LEU A 481 30.48 14.91 4.26
C LEU A 481 31.88 15.53 4.09
N LEU A 482 32.20 16.03 2.90
CA LEU A 482 33.48 16.72 2.63
C LEU A 482 33.61 18.04 3.40
N PHE A 483 32.50 18.75 3.63
CA PHE A 483 32.49 19.91 4.50
C PHE A 483 32.77 19.51 5.96
N LEU A 484 32.11 18.45 6.43
CA LEU A 484 32.28 17.94 7.79
C LEU A 484 33.73 17.52 8.09
N LYS A 485 34.45 16.99 7.08
CA LYS A 485 35.88 16.67 7.17
C LYS A 485 36.75 17.84 7.66
N GLN A 486 36.34 19.08 7.39
CA GLN A 486 37.09 20.30 7.73
C GLN A 486 36.91 20.73 9.19
N ASP A 487 36.04 20.06 9.95
CA ASP A 487 35.82 20.41 11.35
C ASP A 487 37.10 20.16 12.18
N PRO A 488 37.67 21.21 12.82
CA PRO A 488 38.88 21.06 13.62
C PRO A 488 38.68 20.16 14.83
N LYS A 489 37.44 19.99 15.30
CA LYS A 489 37.05 19.12 16.40
C LYS A 489 36.54 17.76 15.92
N GLY A 490 36.86 17.38 14.69
CA GLY A 490 36.52 16.08 14.13
C GLY A 490 35.07 15.94 13.71
N TRP A 491 34.73 14.76 13.23
CA TRP A 491 33.45 14.46 12.60
C TRP A 491 32.94 13.10 13.03
N VAL A 492 31.61 12.96 13.02
CA VAL A 492 30.91 11.72 13.39
C VAL A 492 29.76 11.47 12.43
N ILE A 493 29.61 10.22 12.01
CA ILE A 493 28.51 9.69 11.23
C ILE A 493 27.79 8.67 12.11
N LEU A 494 26.49 8.86 12.29
CA LEU A 494 25.62 7.88 12.93
C LEU A 494 24.84 7.13 11.84
N SER A 495 24.92 5.81 11.82
CA SER A 495 24.07 4.95 10.99
C SER A 495 23.28 3.94 11.82
N LYS A 496 22.16 3.47 11.28
CA LYS A 496 21.45 2.27 11.72
C LYS A 496 21.54 1.25 10.58
N GLY A 497 22.33 0.20 10.74
CA GLY A 497 22.76 -0.65 9.62
C GLY A 497 23.38 0.21 8.50
N TYR A 498 22.95 -0.04 7.25
CA TYR A 498 23.37 0.71 6.06
C TYR A 498 22.69 2.10 5.92
N ASN A 499 21.79 2.47 6.82
CA ASN A 499 21.07 3.74 6.73
C ASN A 499 21.78 4.81 7.56
N VAL A 500 22.47 5.74 6.90
CA VAL A 500 23.08 6.90 7.58
C VAL A 500 21.99 7.85 8.04
N LYS A 501 21.96 8.13 9.35
CA LYS A 501 20.93 8.92 10.04
C LYS A 501 21.36 10.36 10.27
N LEU A 502 22.64 10.58 10.58
CA LEU A 502 23.14 11.89 10.94
C LEU A 502 24.63 12.04 10.60
N LEU A 503 24.95 13.14 9.93
CA LEU A 503 26.31 13.68 9.79
C LEU A 503 26.45 14.82 10.80
N GLY A 504 27.42 14.76 11.73
CA GLY A 504 27.54 15.76 12.77
C GLY A 504 28.95 16.17 13.17
N HIS A 505 29.02 17.42 13.61
CA HIS A 505 30.22 18.10 14.05
C HIS A 505 30.70 17.51 15.38
N GLY A 506 32.01 17.28 15.51
CA GLY A 506 32.57 16.49 16.59
C GLY A 506 32.25 17.03 17.97
N GLN A 507 32.30 18.36 18.17
CA GLN A 507 31.99 18.96 19.47
C GLN A 507 30.52 18.77 19.89
N ALA A 508 29.57 18.99 18.98
CA ALA A 508 28.15 18.83 19.26
C ALA A 508 27.81 17.34 19.49
N MET A 509 28.38 16.45 18.68
CA MET A 509 28.25 15.00 18.84
C MET A 509 28.80 14.51 20.19
N SER A 510 29.98 14.96 20.61
CA SER A 510 30.54 14.60 21.92
C SER A 510 29.63 15.01 23.06
N ARG A 511 28.96 16.16 22.97
CA ARG A 511 28.01 16.60 24.00
C ARG A 511 26.76 15.74 23.99
N THR A 512 26.14 15.51 22.82
CA THR A 512 24.98 14.63 22.69
C THR A 512 25.22 13.26 23.31
N VAL A 513 26.39 12.65 23.05
CA VAL A 513 26.79 11.35 23.63
C VAL A 513 26.94 11.43 25.16
N LYS A 514 27.57 12.49 25.70
CA LYS A 514 27.76 12.66 27.14
C LYS A 514 26.44 12.96 27.88
N ASP A 515 25.51 13.62 27.20
CA ASP A 515 24.25 14.13 27.73
C ASP A 515 23.10 13.11 27.63
N LEU A 516 23.39 11.81 27.53
CA LEU A 516 22.38 10.74 27.49
C LEU A 516 21.32 10.90 28.60
N SER A 517 21.73 11.29 29.82
CA SER A 517 20.83 11.53 30.95
C SER A 517 19.75 12.58 30.68
N PHE A 518 19.93 13.48 29.71
CA PHE A 518 18.96 14.53 29.38
C PHE A 518 17.92 14.12 28.35
N TRP A 519 18.25 13.18 27.47
CA TRP A 519 17.37 12.81 26.36
C TRP A 519 16.94 11.34 26.36
N HIS A 520 17.56 10.47 27.16
CA HIS A 520 17.10 9.08 27.34
C HIS A 520 15.66 8.98 27.84
N VAL A 521 15.14 10.00 28.53
CA VAL A 521 13.74 10.06 28.97
C VAL A 521 12.78 9.96 27.78
N LYS A 522 13.16 10.47 26.60
CA LYS A 522 12.38 10.33 25.36
C LYS A 522 12.35 8.90 24.80
N LEU A 523 13.32 8.06 25.18
CA LEU A 523 13.30 6.64 24.79
C LEU A 523 12.18 5.89 25.51
N HIS A 524 11.79 6.35 26.71
CA HIS A 524 10.60 5.87 27.42
C HIS A 524 9.28 6.37 26.81
N GLU A 525 9.33 7.36 25.92
CA GLU A 525 8.20 7.82 25.11
C GLU A 525 8.15 7.10 23.75
N GLU A 526 8.83 5.95 23.64
CA GLU A 526 8.82 5.03 22.49
C GLU A 526 9.32 5.65 21.17
N VAL A 527 10.23 6.63 21.28
CA VAL A 527 10.97 7.20 20.15
C VAL A 527 12.24 6.37 19.90
N SER A 528 12.55 6.07 18.63
CA SER A 528 13.78 5.34 18.29
C SER A 528 15.05 6.11 18.70
N PHE A 529 16.11 5.37 19.02
CA PHE A 529 17.36 5.94 19.50
C PHE A 529 17.92 7.03 18.57
N ASP A 530 17.95 6.79 17.26
CA ASP A 530 18.44 7.75 16.28
C ASP A 530 17.62 9.03 16.23
N VAL A 531 16.30 8.94 16.35
CA VAL A 531 15.41 10.11 16.35
C VAL A 531 15.63 10.94 17.61
N ALA A 532 15.62 10.32 18.79
CA ALA A 532 15.86 11.02 20.05
C ALA A 532 17.26 11.67 20.09
N PHE A 533 18.28 10.95 19.63
CA PHE A 533 19.65 11.44 19.50
C PHE A 533 19.74 12.63 18.54
N LYS A 534 19.15 12.52 17.34
CA LYS A 534 19.15 13.57 16.31
C LYS A 534 18.45 14.84 16.77
N GLU A 535 17.28 14.72 17.40
CA GLU A 535 16.56 15.88 17.93
C GLU A 535 17.37 16.62 19.00
N TYR A 536 17.99 15.89 19.93
CA TYR A 536 18.82 16.50 20.95
C TYR A 536 20.05 17.19 20.33
N TYR A 537 20.76 16.50 19.43
CA TYR A 537 21.86 17.07 18.65
C TYR A 537 21.46 18.37 17.94
N GLU A 538 20.32 18.39 17.26
CA GLU A 538 19.83 19.57 16.56
C GLU A 538 19.48 20.72 17.52
N SER A 539 19.03 20.43 18.74
CA SER A 539 18.72 21.45 19.74
C SER A 539 19.97 22.14 20.33
N ILE A 540 21.14 21.49 20.26
CA ILE A 540 22.39 21.99 20.84
C ILE A 540 23.43 22.41 19.79
N LYS A 541 23.34 21.96 18.53
CA LYS A 541 24.32 22.27 17.48
C LYS A 541 24.47 23.77 17.24
N ASP A 542 23.37 24.52 17.31
CA ASP A 542 23.35 25.97 17.08
C ASP A 542 23.83 26.78 18.31
N LYS A 543 23.88 26.15 19.49
CA LYS A 543 24.37 26.75 20.75
C LYS A 543 25.87 26.51 20.97
N THR A 544 26.41 25.50 20.28
CA THR A 544 27.78 25.00 20.47
C THR A 544 28.73 25.46 19.36
N SER A 545 28.21 25.63 18.15
CA SER A 545 28.92 26.33 17.09
C SER A 545 28.68 27.83 17.24
N ALA A 546 29.73 28.61 17.49
CA ALA A 546 29.66 30.05 17.26
C ALA A 546 29.16 30.25 15.82
N LYS A 547 28.27 31.22 15.57
CA LYS A 547 27.83 31.64 14.22
C LYS A 547 29.03 32.14 13.41
N LYS A 548 29.94 31.26 13.03
CA LYS A 548 31.00 31.51 12.08
C LYS A 548 30.40 31.20 10.73
N CYS A 549 30.18 32.25 9.94
CA CYS A 549 29.75 32.11 8.56
C CYS A 549 30.62 31.09 7.83
N GLU A 550 29.94 30.19 7.12
CA GLU A 550 30.52 29.15 6.27
C GLU A 550 31.61 29.76 5.38
N HIS A 551 32.87 29.49 5.70
CA HIS A 551 33.99 29.69 4.81
C HIS A 551 34.25 28.36 4.12
N SER A 552 34.04 28.32 2.81
CA SER A 552 34.46 27.18 2.00
C SER A 552 35.69 27.61 1.21
N GLU A 553 36.88 27.20 1.65
CA GLU A 553 38.03 27.16 0.75
C GLU A 553 37.94 25.85 -0.04
N ILE A 554 37.34 25.91 -1.23
CA ILE A 554 37.41 24.81 -2.18
C ILE A 554 38.75 24.95 -2.88
N SER A 555 39.81 24.43 -2.28
CA SER A 555 41.06 24.23 -3.02
C SER A 555 40.85 23.12 -4.06
N ASN A 556 41.30 23.37 -5.29
CA ASN A 556 41.42 22.43 -6.42
C ASN A 556 40.24 22.23 -7.40
N TYR A 557 39.24 23.13 -7.48
CA TYR A 557 38.29 23.11 -8.60
C TYR A 557 38.10 24.50 -9.24
N PRO A 558 38.96 24.90 -10.21
CA PRO A 558 38.85 26.18 -10.92
C PRO A 558 37.64 26.29 -11.87
N SER A 559 36.89 25.21 -12.07
CA SER A 559 35.93 25.08 -13.18
C SER A 559 34.58 25.79 -12.99
N ASP A 560 34.31 26.37 -11.82
CA ASP A 560 33.07 27.14 -11.56
C ASP A 560 33.26 28.67 -11.68
N ILE A 561 34.37 29.14 -12.27
CA ILE A 561 34.57 30.57 -12.55
C ILE A 561 33.95 30.93 -13.91
N LEU A 562 32.89 31.73 -13.87
CA LEU A 562 32.19 32.26 -15.05
C LEU A 562 32.99 33.34 -15.82
N ALA A 563 34.13 33.83 -15.32
CA ALA A 563 34.94 34.84 -16.00
C ALA A 563 36.44 34.72 -15.68
N HIS A 564 37.24 34.41 -16.70
CA HIS A 564 38.70 34.55 -16.65
C HIS A 564 39.08 36.03 -16.75
N ILE A 565 39.84 36.54 -15.78
CA ILE A 565 40.29 37.94 -15.78
C ILE A 565 41.58 38.05 -16.62
N PRO A 566 41.61 38.85 -17.69
CA PRO A 566 42.84 39.11 -18.45
C PRO A 566 43.80 39.95 -17.62
N CYS A 567 45.10 39.73 -17.82
CA CYS A 567 46.15 40.52 -17.17
C CYS A 567 45.92 42.02 -17.47
N PRO A 568 45.83 42.89 -16.45
CA PRO A 568 45.57 44.31 -16.63
C PRO A 568 46.72 45.07 -17.31
N ASN A 569 47.88 44.43 -17.50
CA ASN A 569 48.94 44.97 -18.35
C ASN A 569 48.59 44.78 -19.83
N ILE A 570 48.41 45.90 -20.53
CA ILE A 570 47.98 45.99 -21.94
C ILE A 570 48.93 45.24 -22.89
N GLU A 571 50.23 45.15 -22.58
CA GLU A 571 51.20 44.40 -23.39
C GLU A 571 51.15 42.88 -23.15
N CYS A 572 50.58 42.44 -22.03
CA CYS A 572 50.52 41.02 -21.67
C CYS A 572 49.27 40.33 -22.23
N GLY A 573 48.07 40.87 -21.93
CA GLY A 573 46.78 40.39 -22.45
C GLY A 573 46.40 38.93 -22.14
N ARG A 574 47.24 38.15 -21.45
CA ARG A 574 46.99 36.74 -21.14
C ARG A 574 45.96 36.60 -20.02
N SER A 575 45.15 35.55 -20.12
CA SER A 575 44.23 35.14 -19.03
C SER A 575 45.03 34.77 -17.79
N MET A 576 44.64 35.30 -16.62
CA MET A 576 45.26 34.93 -15.34
C MET A 576 44.82 33.53 -14.89
N GLU A 577 45.76 32.79 -14.29
CA GLU A 577 45.50 31.48 -13.66
C GLU A 577 44.86 31.66 -12.28
N VAL A 578 43.89 30.82 -11.95
CA VAL A 578 43.17 30.85 -10.68
C VAL A 578 43.79 29.81 -9.75
N THR A 579 44.53 30.28 -8.74
CA THR A 579 45.22 29.42 -7.77
C THR A 579 44.35 29.03 -6.57
N SER A 580 43.36 29.83 -6.20
CA SER A 580 42.35 29.51 -5.18
C SER A 580 41.04 30.27 -5.41
N VAL A 581 39.91 29.69 -5.01
CA VAL A 581 38.58 30.33 -5.04
C VAL A 581 37.99 30.27 -3.64
N ASN A 582 37.79 31.45 -3.04
CA ASN A 582 37.25 31.58 -1.69
C ASN A 582 35.79 32.04 -1.76
N TYR A 583 34.87 31.18 -1.35
CA TYR A 583 33.46 31.52 -1.21
C TYR A 583 33.20 31.97 0.23
N ARG A 584 32.64 33.17 0.40
CA ARG A 584 32.20 33.69 1.70
C ARG A 584 30.68 33.78 1.75
N CYS A 585 30.09 33.23 2.81
CA CYS A 585 28.66 33.36 3.10
C CYS A 585 28.35 34.74 3.70
N CYS A 586 27.25 35.37 3.28
CA CYS A 586 26.90 36.76 3.61
C CYS A 586 26.10 36.94 4.91
N HIS A 587 25.88 35.89 5.70
CA HIS A 587 25.07 36.03 6.91
C HIS A 587 25.80 36.85 7.99
N GLY A 588 25.19 37.95 8.44
CA GLY A 588 25.71 38.78 9.53
C GLY A 588 26.62 39.94 9.12
N LEU A 589 26.65 40.33 7.84
CA LEU A 589 27.04 41.69 7.48
C LEU A 589 25.80 42.58 7.63
N ASP A 590 25.69 43.26 8.78
CA ASP A 590 24.84 44.45 8.84
C ASP A 590 25.37 45.49 7.83
N PRO A 591 24.50 46.25 7.15
CA PRO A 591 24.89 47.20 6.12
C PRO A 591 25.76 48.36 6.63
#